data_AF-A0A378Y0A8-F1
#
_entry.id   AF-A0A378Y0A8-F1
#
_cell.length_a   1.000
_cell.length_b   1.000
_cell.length_c   1.000
_cell.angle_alpha   90.00
_cell.angle_beta   90.00
_cell.angle_gamma   90.00
#
_symmetry.space_group_name_H-M   'P 1'
#
loop_
_entity.id
_entity.type
_entity.pdbx_description
1 polymer ?
#
loop_
_entity_poly.entity_id
_entity_poly.type
_entity_poly.pdbx_seq_one_letter_code
_entity_poly.pdbx_strand_id
1 'polypeptide(L)' 'MKMNIPQKYIVGHSIGGQVVTEFALSYPFMFKWLVVIALSLTGFAYSQEFTHYN' A
#
# COMPACT_ATOMS: atom_id res chain seq x y z
N MET A 1 -26.37 11.60 -4.97
CA MET A 1 -25.99 10.59 -5.98
C MET A 1 -24.89 9.72 -5.38
N LYS A 2 -25.17 8.46 -5.01
CA LYS A 2 -24.12 7.54 -4.51
C LYS A 2 -23.39 6.98 -5.72
N MET A 3 -22.11 7.32 -5.85
CA MET A 3 -21.24 6.73 -6.88
C MET A 3 -20.96 5.28 -6.46
N ASN A 4 -21.57 4.32 -7.15
CA ASN A 4 -21.43 2.89 -6.87
C ASN A 4 -20.13 2.37 -7.52
N ILE A 5 -18.99 2.68 -6.91
CA ILE A 5 -17.70 2.18 -7.39
C ILE A 5 -17.43 0.84 -6.71
N PRO A 6 -17.16 -0.23 -7.49
CA PRO A 6 -16.70 -1.49 -6.91
C PRO A 6 -15.48 -1.27 -6.01
N GLN A 7 -15.31 -2.11 -4.97
CA GLN A 7 -14.11 -2.05 -4.15
C GLN A 7 -12.85 -2.12 -5.03
N LYS A 8 -11.92 -1.20 -4.79
CA LYS A 8 -10.75 -0.98 -5.66
C LYS A 8 -9.54 -1.76 -5.17
N TYR A 9 -8.58 -2.00 -6.07
CA TYR A 9 -7.24 -2.44 -5.73
C TYR A 9 -6.35 -1.20 -5.70
N ILE A 10 -5.50 -1.06 -4.69
CA ILE A 10 -4.54 0.03 -4.61
C ILE A 10 -3.12 -0.53 -4.45
N VAL A 11 -2.18 0.03 -5.22
CA VAL A 11 -0.78 -0.40 -5.26
C VAL A 11 0.12 0.79 -5.00
N GLY A 12 1.09 0.64 -4.10
CA GLY A 12 2.08 1.68 -3.82
C GLY A 12 3.50 1.11 -3.83
N HIS A 13 4.41 1.85 -4.46
CA HIS A 13 5.83 1.52 -4.54
C HIS A 13 6.66 2.56 -3.79
N SER A 14 7.71 2.14 -3.06
CA SER A 14 8.62 3.08 -2.37
C SER A 14 7.84 4.03 -1.46
N ILE A 15 8.04 5.35 -1.59
CA ILE A 15 7.27 6.37 -0.86
C ILE A 15 5.76 6.26 -1.13
N GLY A 16 5.37 5.85 -2.34
CA GLY A 16 3.97 5.59 -2.68
C GLY A 16 3.35 4.50 -1.81
N GLY A 17 4.14 3.54 -1.32
CA GLY A 17 3.71 2.52 -0.38
C GLY A 17 3.20 3.10 0.95
N GLN A 18 3.86 4.15 1.45
CA GLN A 18 3.39 4.88 2.64
C GLN A 18 2.07 5.60 2.36
N VAL A 19 2.02 6.36 1.27
CA VAL A 19 0.83 7.13 0.89
C VAL A 19 -0.40 6.23 0.75
N VAL A 20 -0.30 5.12 0.03
CA VAL A 20 -1.44 4.22 -0.18
C VAL A 20 -1.84 3.47 1.09
N THR A 21 -0.90 3.21 2.00
CA THR A 21 -1.18 2.56 3.28
C THR A 21 -1.96 3.50 4.18
N GLU A 22 -1.49 4.74 4.35
CA GLU A 22 -2.19 5.76 5.13
C GLU A 22 -3.59 6.05 4.56
N PHE A 23 -3.71 6.11 3.24
CA PHE A 23 -4.99 6.31 2.56
C PHE A 23 -5.95 5.12 2.76
N ALA A 24 -5.45 3.89 2.62
CA ALA A 24 -6.26 2.69 2.83
C ALA A 24 -6.72 2.56 4.29
N LEU A 25 -5.88 2.90 5.26
CA LEU A 25 -6.25 2.92 6.69
C LEU A 25 -7.30 3.99 7.00
N SER A 26 -7.25 5.13 6.31
CA SER A 26 -8.22 6.21 6.46
C SER A 26 -9.59 5.88 5.84
N TYR A 27 -9.61 5.04 4.79
CA TYR A 27 -10.82 4.65 4.06
C TYR A 27 -10.91 3.13 3.82
N PRO A 28 -10.97 2.30 4.88
CA PRO A 28 -10.76 0.85 4.79
C PRO A 28 -11.81 0.11 3.94
N PHE A 29 -13.01 0.67 3.80
CA PHE A 29 -14.08 0.06 2.99
C PHE A 29 -13.99 0.39 1.50
N MET A 30 -13.11 1.33 1.10
CA MET A 30 -12.95 1.73 -0.30
C MET A 30 -12.15 0.71 -1.12
N PHE A 31 -11.27 -0.05 -0.46
CA PHE A 31 -10.32 -0.95 -1.11
C PHE A 31 -10.60 -2.40 -0.74
N LYS A 32 -10.55 -3.29 -1.72
CA LYS A 32 -10.57 -4.74 -1.52
C LYS A 32 -9.19 -5.25 -1.13
N TRP A 33 -8.14 -4.66 -1.71
CA TRP A 33 -6.75 -5.04 -1.51
C TRP A 33 -5.83 -3.84 -1.54
N LEU A 34 -4.87 -3.86 -0.62
CA LEU A 34 -3.72 -2.97 -0.55
C LEU A 34 -2.47 -3.80 -0.87
N VAL A 35 -1.75 -3.43 -1.91
CA VAL A 35 -0.48 -4.05 -2.29
C VAL A 35 0.62 -3.01 -2.17
N VAL A 36 1.71 -3.36 -1.49
CA VAL A 36 2.84 -2.46 -1.27
C VAL A 36 4.13 -3.15 -1.74
N ILE A 37 4.97 -2.43 -2.46
CA ILE A 37 6.21 -2.94 -3.06
C ILE A 37 7.37 -2.06 -2.59
N ALA A 38 8.40 -2.66 -2.00
CA ALA A 38 9.61 -1.94 -1.59
C ALA A 38 9.30 -0.63 -0.83
N LEU A 39 8.33 -0.69 0.09
CA LEU A 39 7.64 0.46 0.64
C LEU A 39 8.44 1.20 1.71
N SER A 40 8.39 2.53 1.66
CA SER A 40 9.04 3.39 2.66
C SER A 40 8.17 3.57 3.91
N LEU A 41 7.66 2.47 4.50
CA LEU A 41 6.86 2.54 5.73
C LEU A 41 7.78 2.63 6.95
N THR A 42 7.50 3.59 7.83
CA THR A 42 8.17 3.69 9.13
C THR A 42 8.03 2.38 9.90
N GLY A 43 9.17 1.80 10.30
CA GLY A 43 9.21 0.54 11.05
C GLY A 43 9.04 -0.72 10.21
N PHE A 44 8.87 -0.63 8.88
CA PHE A 44 8.89 -1.81 8.02
C PHE A 44 10.33 -2.27 7.78
N ALA A 45 10.64 -3.47 8.26
CA ALA A 45 11.90 -4.13 7.97
C ALA A 45 11.79 -4.88 6.64
N TYR A 46 12.61 -4.50 5.65
CA TYR A 46 12.73 -5.25 4.41
C TYR A 46 13.26 -6.67 4.66
N SER A 47 12.87 -7.60 3.78
CA SER A 47 13.41 -8.95 3.83
C SER A 47 14.91 -8.96 3.50
N GLN A 48 15.61 -10.00 3.95
CA GLN A 48 17.05 -10.12 3.69
C GLN A 48 17.35 -10.22 2.19
N GLU A 49 16.48 -10.87 1.42
CA GLU A 49 16.59 -10.98 -0.04
C GLU A 49 16.52 -9.63 -0.72
N PHE A 50 15.72 -8.70 -0.18
CA PHE A 50 15.61 -7.35 -0.70
C PHE A 50 16.83 -6.48 -0.33
N THR A 51 17.34 -6.61 0.91
CA THR A 51 18.47 -5.78 1.39
C THR A 51 19.84 -6.28 0.95
N HIS A 52 19.98 -7.59 0.70
CA HIS A 52 21.23 -8.23 0.28
C HIS A 52 21.21 -8.61 -1.21
N TYR A 53 20.43 -7.87 -2.00
CA TYR A 53 20.44 -8.02 -3.45
C TYR A 53 21.76 -7.50 -4.01
N ASN A 54 22.71 -8.43 -4.22
CA ASN A 54 23.97 -8.23 -4.95
C ASN A 54 23.91 -8.95 -6.29
#